data_AF-A0A954P723-F1
#
_entry.id   AF-A0A954P723-F1
#
_cell.length_a   1.000
_cell.length_b   1.000
_cell.length_c   1.000
_cell.angle_alpha   90.00
_cell.angle_beta   90.00
_cell.angle_gamma   90.00
#
_symmetry.space_group_name_H-M   'P 1'
#
loop_
_entity.id
_entity.type
_entity.pdbx_description
1 polymer ?
#
loop_
_entity_poly.entity_id
_entity_poly.type
_entity_poly.pdbx_seq_one_letter_code
_entity_poly.pdbx_strand_id
1 'polypeptide(L)'
;GNVTSTNSTGNGITVTGSSGNVDFFGKTKVENATGTAIDIQNNPGKVGFADVDLDSDGQTALFVRNSGEVIIESGDITAINSGAAVDIEDAPVEIVLNSVSADGGAFGIRLVDTPGRFVIFGNGSNTAGSGGLIQNMTTAGVVAENAGVVALQYVDLDGNNIGLQATDTYRVVLQSSRVTDSTTFGTDLVDVENLEIVGSIFTGNGDSSVRARFQTVDDYEYDIRSSLFTQATGHAVDLVTEAGAAGSNLELVVTRSEFNTAGTGASGVNVAWNGGLSTTITRNEFNGTGGSNTGVAIDVLSTTKTASIGMAANVFEFTGGADTAISITTAGKSSILLESNAVLFDDPGGIGAAGGTGFNFDLASQASVSLLNNLIIDNDS
;
A
#
# COMPACT_ATOMS: atom_id res chain seq x y z
N GLY A 1 -15.53 -25.79 23.16
CA GLY A 1 -14.82 -25.57 24.44
C GLY A 1 -13.47 -24.98 24.14
N ASN A 2 -12.82 -24.34 25.10
CA ASN A 2 -11.50 -23.74 24.87
C ASN A 2 -10.44 -24.83 24.68
N VAL A 3 -9.46 -24.56 23.82
CA VAL A 3 -8.28 -25.41 23.60
C VAL A 3 -7.06 -24.61 24.01
N THR A 4 -6.15 -25.23 24.77
CA THR A 4 -4.92 -24.58 25.21
C THR A 4 -3.74 -25.54 25.09
N SER A 5 -2.70 -25.10 24.39
CA SER A 5 -1.39 -25.76 24.29
C SER A 5 -0.32 -24.79 24.78
N THR A 6 0.63 -25.25 25.60
CA THR A 6 1.66 -24.39 26.19
C THR A 6 3.01 -25.07 26.11
N ASN A 7 4.06 -24.33 25.74
CA ASN A 7 5.44 -24.83 25.67
C ASN A 7 5.57 -26.08 24.79
N SER A 8 4.86 -26.12 23.66
CA SER A 8 5.00 -27.23 22.72
C SER A 8 6.37 -27.16 22.06
N THR A 9 7.13 -28.24 22.15
CA THR A 9 8.41 -28.37 21.44
C THR A 9 8.24 -28.74 19.97
N GLY A 10 7.04 -29.23 19.61
CA GLY A 10 6.62 -29.47 18.23
C GLY A 10 5.46 -28.53 17.88
N ASN A 11 4.59 -28.95 16.99
CA ASN A 11 3.40 -28.15 16.68
C ASN A 11 2.48 -28.06 17.91
N GLY A 12 1.85 -26.91 18.12
CA GLY A 12 0.87 -26.74 19.19
C GLY A 12 -0.42 -27.51 18.89
N ILE A 13 -0.96 -27.29 17.69
CA ILE A 13 -2.13 -27.99 17.13
C ILE A 13 -1.82 -28.38 15.69
N THR A 14 -2.15 -29.61 15.32
CA THR A 14 -2.05 -30.08 13.93
C THR A 14 -3.42 -30.55 13.43
N VAL A 15 -3.82 -30.07 12.24
CA VAL A 15 -5.00 -30.55 11.51
C VAL A 15 -4.55 -31.04 10.13
N THR A 16 -4.75 -32.33 9.85
CA THR A 16 -4.33 -32.92 8.57
C THR A 16 -5.27 -34.02 8.11
N GLY A 17 -5.46 -34.13 6.79
CA GLY A 17 -6.16 -35.24 6.15
C GLY A 17 -7.66 -35.35 6.44
N SER A 18 -8.30 -34.31 7.02
CA SER A 18 -9.75 -34.31 7.20
C SER A 18 -10.44 -33.89 5.90
N SER A 19 -11.43 -34.67 5.48
CA SER A 19 -12.39 -34.28 4.44
C SER A 19 -13.67 -33.64 5.02
N GLY A 20 -13.84 -33.67 6.34
CA GLY A 20 -14.93 -33.01 7.07
C GLY A 20 -14.48 -31.72 7.73
N ASN A 21 -15.44 -31.02 8.35
CA ASN A 21 -15.18 -29.75 9.04
C ASN A 21 -14.53 -30.00 10.41
N VAL A 22 -13.53 -29.18 10.74
CA VAL A 22 -12.90 -29.13 12.06
C VAL A 22 -13.14 -27.74 12.64
N ASP A 23 -14.06 -27.64 13.61
CA ASP A 23 -14.48 -26.36 14.19
C ASP A 23 -14.04 -26.23 15.66
N PHE A 24 -13.37 -25.12 15.97
CA PHE A 24 -12.97 -24.70 17.31
C PHE A 24 -13.86 -23.55 17.78
N PHE A 25 -14.99 -23.89 18.40
CA PHE A 25 -16.00 -22.92 18.86
C PHE A 25 -15.60 -22.07 20.09
N GLY A 26 -14.50 -22.41 20.76
CA GLY A 26 -13.98 -21.65 21.91
C GLY A 26 -12.64 -21.02 21.58
N LYS A 27 -12.10 -20.23 22.52
CA LYS A 27 -10.75 -19.66 22.37
C LYS A 27 -9.72 -20.78 22.19
N THR A 28 -8.94 -20.68 21.12
CA THR A 28 -7.83 -21.58 20.82
C THR A 28 -6.53 -20.85 21.12
N LYS A 29 -5.86 -21.26 22.19
CA LYS A 29 -4.65 -20.62 22.69
C LYS A 29 -3.45 -21.55 22.51
N VAL A 30 -2.37 -21.03 21.92
CA VAL A 30 -1.08 -21.72 21.87
C VAL A 30 -0.01 -20.74 22.32
N GLU A 31 0.65 -21.02 23.44
CA GLU A 31 1.65 -20.13 24.06
C GLU A 31 3.05 -20.73 24.03
N ASN A 32 4.06 -19.90 23.73
CA ASN A 32 5.48 -20.24 23.74
C ASN A 32 5.79 -21.54 22.97
N ALA A 33 5.19 -21.71 21.79
CA ALA A 33 5.51 -22.85 20.94
C ALA A 33 6.87 -22.62 20.26
N THR A 34 7.82 -23.55 20.43
CA THR A 34 9.08 -23.52 19.66
C THR A 34 8.94 -24.22 18.30
N GLY A 35 7.81 -24.89 18.08
CA GLY A 35 7.34 -25.33 16.77
C GLY A 35 6.21 -24.44 16.26
N THR A 36 5.57 -24.85 15.17
CA THR A 36 4.44 -24.11 14.60
C THR A 36 3.27 -24.07 15.59
N ALA A 37 2.67 -22.91 15.87
CA ALA A 37 1.59 -22.86 16.85
C ALA A 37 0.35 -23.63 16.37
N ILE A 38 -0.14 -23.34 15.15
CA ILE A 38 -1.18 -24.09 14.45
C ILE A 38 -0.68 -24.47 13.06
N ASP A 39 -0.71 -25.78 12.78
CA ASP A 39 -0.29 -26.37 11.52
C ASP A 39 -1.46 -27.08 10.81
N ILE A 40 -1.89 -26.56 9.66
CA ILE A 40 -3.00 -27.11 8.86
C ILE A 40 -2.46 -27.51 7.49
N GLN A 41 -2.42 -28.82 7.19
CA GLN A 41 -1.84 -29.30 5.94
C GLN A 41 -2.66 -30.42 5.30
N ASN A 42 -2.78 -30.35 3.97
CA ASN A 42 -3.41 -31.39 3.16
C ASN A 42 -4.81 -31.73 3.69
N ASN A 43 -5.57 -30.69 4.02
CA ASN A 43 -6.85 -30.81 4.69
C ASN A 43 -7.96 -30.28 3.78
N PRO A 44 -8.53 -31.09 2.87
CA PRO A 44 -9.54 -30.61 1.92
C PRO A 44 -10.84 -30.16 2.59
N GLY A 45 -11.10 -30.55 3.83
CA GLY A 45 -12.20 -30.03 4.64
C GLY A 45 -11.97 -28.61 5.14
N LYS A 46 -13.02 -27.99 5.68
CA LYS A 46 -12.96 -26.67 6.31
C LYS A 46 -12.34 -26.72 7.70
N VAL A 47 -11.58 -25.70 8.07
CA VAL A 47 -11.11 -25.50 9.46
C VAL A 47 -11.55 -24.13 9.95
N GLY A 48 -12.26 -24.08 11.08
CA GLY A 48 -12.80 -22.85 11.65
C GLY A 48 -12.35 -22.59 13.08
N PHE A 49 -12.01 -21.35 13.40
CA PHE A 49 -11.70 -20.87 14.75
C PHE A 49 -12.55 -19.65 15.09
N ALA A 50 -13.21 -19.69 16.24
CA ALA A 50 -13.95 -18.53 16.74
C ALA A 50 -13.00 -17.43 17.26
N ASP A 51 -11.92 -17.82 17.94
CA ASP A 51 -10.92 -16.90 18.49
C ASP A 51 -9.58 -17.62 18.60
N VAL A 52 -8.50 -16.96 18.17
CA VAL A 52 -7.13 -17.47 18.29
C VAL A 52 -6.24 -16.55 19.11
N ASP A 53 -5.30 -17.14 19.84
CA ASP A 53 -4.25 -16.43 20.57
C ASP A 53 -2.99 -17.28 20.45
N LEU A 54 -2.20 -16.94 19.44
CA LEU A 54 -1.09 -17.75 18.95
C LEU A 54 0.23 -17.05 19.18
N ASP A 55 1.16 -17.76 19.80
CA ASP A 55 2.50 -17.29 20.08
C ASP A 55 3.51 -18.39 19.71
N SER A 56 4.46 -18.04 18.84
CA SER A 56 5.54 -18.92 18.38
C SER A 56 6.91 -18.22 18.47
N ASP A 57 7.92 -18.98 18.89
CA ASP A 57 9.31 -18.55 19.00
C ASP A 57 10.17 -19.30 17.97
N GLY A 58 10.62 -18.57 16.95
CA GLY A 58 11.52 -19.05 15.90
C GLY A 58 10.84 -19.82 14.75
N GLN A 59 9.53 -20.05 14.82
CA GLN A 59 8.74 -20.78 13.82
C GLN A 59 7.44 -20.04 13.47
N THR A 60 6.68 -20.57 12.51
CA THR A 60 5.44 -19.92 12.07
C THR A 60 4.32 -20.07 13.10
N ALA A 61 3.59 -19.01 13.44
CA ALA A 61 2.45 -19.15 14.35
C ALA A 61 1.26 -19.84 13.65
N LEU A 62 0.74 -19.29 12.54
CA LEU A 62 -0.29 -19.93 11.73
C LEU A 62 0.29 -20.39 10.39
N PHE A 63 0.42 -21.70 10.21
CA PHE A 63 0.88 -22.31 8.97
C PHE A 63 -0.24 -23.10 8.30
N VAL A 64 -0.54 -22.79 7.05
CA VAL A 64 -1.59 -23.44 6.26
C VAL A 64 -1.05 -23.79 4.87
N ARG A 65 -1.24 -25.05 4.45
CA ARG A 65 -0.89 -25.52 3.10
C ARG A 65 -1.95 -26.44 2.52
N ASN A 66 -2.26 -26.26 1.23
CA ASN A 66 -3.06 -27.22 0.45
C ASN A 66 -4.32 -27.67 1.19
N SER A 67 -5.13 -26.71 1.60
CA SER A 67 -6.27 -26.95 2.49
C SER A 67 -7.54 -26.34 1.94
N GLY A 68 -8.68 -26.84 2.42
CA GLY A 68 -9.97 -26.20 2.21
C GLY A 68 -10.04 -24.86 2.94
N GLU A 69 -11.23 -24.28 2.98
CA GLU A 69 -11.46 -22.96 3.59
C GLU A 69 -10.97 -22.91 5.04
N VAL A 70 -10.17 -21.89 5.37
CA VAL A 70 -9.75 -21.56 6.74
C VAL A 70 -10.47 -20.31 7.20
N ILE A 71 -11.18 -20.41 8.33
CA ILE A 71 -11.90 -19.29 8.94
C ILE A 71 -11.32 -18.97 10.32
N ILE A 72 -11.07 -17.70 10.57
CA ILE A 72 -10.77 -17.17 11.90
C ILE A 72 -11.63 -15.92 12.11
N GLU A 73 -12.51 -15.94 13.11
CA GLU A 73 -13.44 -14.82 13.33
C GLU A 73 -12.81 -13.67 14.15
N SER A 74 -11.80 -13.98 14.96
CA SER A 74 -11.02 -13.01 15.73
C SER A 74 -9.70 -13.63 16.21
N GLY A 75 -8.75 -12.80 16.63
CA GLY A 75 -7.60 -13.28 17.39
C GLY A 75 -6.35 -12.41 17.30
N ASP A 76 -5.35 -12.83 18.06
CA ASP A 76 -4.02 -12.24 18.10
C ASP A 76 -2.99 -13.29 17.69
N ILE A 77 -2.07 -12.91 16.81
CA ILE A 77 -1.01 -13.81 16.32
C ILE A 77 0.34 -13.12 16.47
N THR A 78 1.26 -13.77 17.17
CA THR A 78 2.63 -13.28 17.37
C THR A 78 3.64 -14.36 16.97
N ALA A 79 4.66 -13.97 16.22
CA ALA A 79 5.85 -14.78 16.00
C ALA A 79 7.11 -13.94 16.22
N ILE A 80 8.08 -14.47 16.94
CA ILE A 80 9.35 -13.78 17.21
C ILE A 80 10.55 -14.61 16.75
N ASN A 81 11.74 -14.01 16.76
CA ASN A 81 13.00 -14.67 16.48
C ASN A 81 13.06 -15.34 15.10
N SER A 82 12.59 -14.66 14.05
CA SER A 82 12.61 -15.09 12.64
C SER A 82 11.50 -16.02 12.16
N GLY A 83 10.42 -16.19 12.93
CA GLY A 83 9.21 -16.88 12.49
C GLY A 83 8.21 -15.95 11.78
N ALA A 84 7.50 -16.46 10.78
CA ALA A 84 6.35 -15.75 10.20
C ALA A 84 5.14 -15.83 11.16
N ALA A 85 4.41 -14.75 11.34
CA ALA A 85 3.16 -14.83 12.11
C ALA A 85 2.11 -15.63 11.34
N VAL A 86 1.98 -15.38 10.03
CA VAL A 86 1.02 -16.07 9.16
C VAL A 86 1.72 -16.50 7.88
N ASP A 87 1.56 -17.76 7.51
CA ASP A 87 2.01 -18.28 6.23
C ASP A 87 0.96 -19.25 5.67
N ILE A 88 0.23 -18.80 4.65
CA ILE A 88 -0.89 -19.51 4.04
C ILE A 88 -0.63 -19.63 2.54
N GLU A 89 -0.72 -20.85 2.02
CA GLU A 89 -0.61 -21.12 0.59
C GLU A 89 -1.60 -22.21 0.14
N ASP A 90 -2.20 -22.02 -1.02
CA ASP A 90 -3.20 -22.92 -1.60
C ASP A 90 -4.40 -23.18 -0.67
N ALA A 91 -5.02 -22.11 -0.15
CA ALA A 91 -6.18 -22.22 0.72
C ALA A 91 -7.07 -20.96 0.65
N PRO A 92 -8.38 -21.10 0.40
CA PRO A 92 -9.31 -19.99 0.59
C PRO A 92 -9.37 -19.55 2.06
N VAL A 93 -9.47 -18.25 2.30
CA VAL A 93 -9.47 -17.69 3.66
C VAL A 93 -10.65 -16.76 3.93
N GLU A 94 -11.17 -16.83 5.15
CA GLU A 94 -12.02 -15.80 5.75
C GLU A 94 -11.48 -15.52 7.16
N ILE A 95 -10.44 -14.70 7.22
CA ILE A 95 -9.66 -14.44 8.43
C ILE A 95 -9.83 -12.98 8.84
N VAL A 96 -10.24 -12.81 10.09
CA VAL A 96 -10.39 -11.53 10.76
C VAL A 96 -9.59 -11.60 12.06
N LEU A 97 -8.64 -10.68 12.23
CA LEU A 97 -7.73 -10.63 13.37
C LEU A 97 -7.78 -9.26 14.03
N ASN A 98 -7.50 -9.23 15.33
CA ASN A 98 -7.31 -8.00 16.08
C ASN A 98 -5.87 -7.51 15.89
N SER A 99 -4.88 -8.40 16.00
CA SER A 99 -3.48 -8.04 15.79
C SER A 99 -2.62 -9.15 15.19
N VAL A 100 -1.62 -8.76 14.42
CA VAL A 100 -0.56 -9.65 13.93
C VAL A 100 0.78 -8.98 14.15
N SER A 101 1.69 -9.65 14.86
CA SER A 101 3.04 -9.15 15.12
C SER A 101 4.11 -10.16 14.72
N ALA A 102 5.18 -9.68 14.09
CA ALA A 102 6.30 -10.51 13.65
C ALA A 102 7.62 -9.74 13.74
N ASP A 103 8.70 -10.40 14.19
CA ASP A 103 10.04 -9.78 14.28
C ASP A 103 11.13 -10.68 13.68
N GLY A 104 11.70 -10.21 12.57
CA GLY A 104 12.71 -10.91 11.79
C GLY A 104 12.16 -12.03 10.91
N GLY A 105 13.01 -12.59 10.06
CA GLY A 105 12.65 -13.67 9.13
C GLY A 105 12.52 -13.15 7.69
N ALA A 106 11.93 -13.96 6.80
CA ALA A 106 11.70 -13.56 5.42
C ALA A 106 10.48 -12.63 5.29
N PHE A 107 9.39 -13.01 5.96
CA PHE A 107 8.12 -12.31 5.92
C PHE A 107 7.37 -12.45 7.24
N GLY A 108 6.57 -11.43 7.59
CA GLY A 108 5.68 -11.49 8.75
C GLY A 108 4.36 -12.17 8.41
N ILE A 109 3.80 -11.83 7.25
CA ILE A 109 2.59 -12.43 6.68
C ILE A 109 2.89 -12.84 5.23
N ARG A 110 2.57 -14.09 4.87
CA ARG A 110 2.60 -14.57 3.48
C ARG A 110 1.27 -15.23 3.12
N LEU A 111 0.69 -14.78 2.02
CA LEU A 111 -0.59 -15.21 1.46
C LEU A 111 -0.38 -15.51 -0.02
N VAL A 112 -0.42 -16.79 -0.43
CA VAL A 112 -0.18 -17.20 -1.83
C VAL A 112 -1.29 -18.10 -2.32
N ASP A 113 -1.93 -17.76 -3.44
CA ASP A 113 -3.09 -18.51 -3.95
C ASP A 113 -4.19 -18.62 -2.88
N THR A 114 -4.52 -17.46 -2.29
CA THR A 114 -5.41 -17.33 -1.11
C THR A 114 -6.64 -16.47 -1.46
N PRO A 115 -7.59 -17.01 -2.23
CA PRO A 115 -8.83 -16.28 -2.50
C PRO A 115 -9.62 -16.09 -1.21
N GLY A 116 -10.45 -15.05 -1.17
CA GLY A 116 -11.23 -14.69 0.02
C GLY A 116 -10.68 -13.44 0.70
N ARG A 117 -10.68 -13.41 2.03
CA ARG A 117 -10.40 -12.19 2.79
C ARG A 117 -9.50 -12.45 3.99
N PHE A 118 -8.45 -11.65 4.10
CA PHE A 118 -7.58 -11.54 5.26
C PHE A 118 -7.62 -10.09 5.79
N VAL A 119 -8.12 -9.89 7.00
CA VAL A 119 -8.25 -8.55 7.61
C VAL A 119 -7.64 -8.49 8.99
N ILE A 120 -6.94 -7.40 9.27
CA ILE A 120 -6.55 -6.98 10.61
C ILE A 120 -7.26 -5.65 10.90
N PHE A 121 -8.08 -5.59 11.97
CA PHE A 121 -8.86 -4.38 12.32
C PHE A 121 -8.27 -3.56 13.48
N GLY A 122 -7.30 -4.09 14.21
CA GLY A 122 -6.86 -3.54 15.49
C GLY A 122 -7.81 -3.86 16.65
N ASN A 123 -7.45 -3.42 17.85
CA ASN A 123 -8.22 -3.70 19.08
C ASN A 123 -9.42 -2.75 19.33
N GLY A 124 -9.85 -1.99 18.32
CA GLY A 124 -10.95 -1.02 18.42
C GLY A 124 -10.62 0.27 19.19
N SER A 125 -9.38 0.46 19.64
CA SER A 125 -8.95 1.69 20.34
C SER A 125 -8.70 2.89 19.41
N ASN A 126 -8.69 2.68 18.09
CA ASN A 126 -8.26 3.65 17.07
C ASN A 126 -6.83 4.17 17.30
N THR A 127 -5.99 3.37 17.95
CA THR A 127 -4.58 3.71 18.19
C THR A 127 -3.72 3.11 17.08
N ALA A 128 -2.82 3.90 16.51
CA ALA A 128 -1.80 3.39 15.57
C ALA A 128 -0.99 2.25 16.23
N GLY A 129 -0.66 1.22 15.46
CA GLY A 129 0.01 0.01 15.93
C GLY A 129 -0.89 -0.98 16.68
N SER A 130 -2.18 -0.66 16.92
CA SER A 130 -3.09 -1.60 17.59
C SER A 130 -3.44 -2.84 16.76
N GLY A 131 -3.17 -2.82 15.45
CA GLY A 131 -3.22 -3.97 14.54
C GLY A 131 -1.96 -4.85 14.62
N GLY A 132 -0.97 -4.49 15.42
CA GLY A 132 0.29 -5.22 15.59
C GLY A 132 1.46 -4.59 14.83
N LEU A 133 2.64 -5.12 15.11
CA LEU A 133 3.92 -4.64 14.60
C LEU A 133 4.64 -5.76 13.84
N ILE A 134 4.91 -5.52 12.56
CA ILE A 134 5.69 -6.41 11.69
C ILE A 134 6.97 -5.69 11.30
N GLN A 135 8.11 -6.21 11.75
CA GLN A 135 9.39 -5.52 11.64
C GLN A 135 10.58 -6.40 11.29
N ASN A 136 11.63 -5.76 10.75
CA ASN A 136 12.92 -6.37 10.45
C ASN A 136 12.86 -7.56 9.47
N MET A 137 11.86 -7.60 8.58
CA MET A 137 11.74 -8.66 7.57
C MET A 137 12.76 -8.48 6.45
N THR A 138 13.43 -9.57 6.09
CA THR A 138 14.49 -9.57 5.05
C THR A 138 13.94 -9.55 3.63
N THR A 139 12.69 -9.96 3.40
CA THR A 139 12.02 -9.87 2.09
C THR A 139 10.94 -8.80 2.11
N ALA A 140 9.87 -8.98 2.90
CA ALA A 140 8.79 -8.00 3.04
C ALA A 140 8.03 -8.18 4.36
N GLY A 141 7.40 -7.14 4.90
CA GLY A 141 6.49 -7.26 6.04
C GLY A 141 5.31 -8.17 5.71
N VAL A 142 4.65 -7.88 4.59
CA VAL A 142 3.52 -8.64 4.05
C VAL A 142 3.78 -9.02 2.59
N VAL A 143 3.52 -10.29 2.24
CA VAL A 143 3.54 -10.80 0.86
C VAL A 143 2.15 -11.34 0.52
N ALA A 144 1.56 -10.84 -0.57
CA ALA A 144 0.31 -11.32 -1.13
C ALA A 144 0.48 -11.64 -2.62
N GLU A 145 0.24 -12.89 -3.04
CA GLU A 145 0.38 -13.32 -4.43
C GLU A 145 -0.88 -14.10 -4.82
N ASN A 146 -1.56 -13.66 -5.88
CA ASN A 146 -2.84 -14.25 -6.29
C ASN A 146 -3.83 -14.36 -5.11
N ALA A 147 -3.92 -13.29 -4.33
CA ALA A 147 -4.74 -13.21 -3.13
C ALA A 147 -6.04 -12.44 -3.39
N GLY A 148 -7.05 -12.69 -2.55
CA GLY A 148 -8.29 -11.92 -2.58
C GLY A 148 -8.13 -10.52 -1.96
N VAL A 149 -8.81 -10.27 -0.85
CA VAL A 149 -8.74 -9.01 -0.11
C VAL A 149 -7.71 -9.12 1.00
N VAL A 150 -6.74 -8.20 1.03
CA VAL A 150 -5.78 -8.02 2.12
C VAL A 150 -5.99 -6.62 2.71
N ALA A 151 -6.55 -6.55 3.92
CA ALA A 151 -6.86 -5.28 4.57
C ALA A 151 -6.16 -5.16 5.92
N LEU A 152 -5.34 -4.11 6.07
CA LEU A 152 -4.52 -3.87 7.26
C LEU A 152 -4.92 -2.53 7.88
N GLN A 153 -5.54 -2.59 9.06
CA GLN A 153 -5.91 -1.43 9.83
C GLN A 153 -5.06 -1.30 11.09
N TYR A 154 -4.52 -0.10 11.34
CA TYR A 154 -3.66 0.20 12.48
C TYR A 154 -2.43 -0.71 12.61
N VAL A 155 -1.93 -1.25 11.49
CA VAL A 155 -0.72 -2.09 11.48
C VAL A 155 0.51 -1.22 11.29
N ASP A 156 1.57 -1.54 12.01
CA ASP A 156 2.90 -0.96 11.80
C ASP A 156 3.77 -1.93 11.01
N LEU A 157 4.25 -1.49 9.84
CA LEU A 157 5.24 -2.18 9.01
C LEU A 157 6.54 -1.37 9.10
N ASP A 158 7.49 -1.81 9.91
CA ASP A 158 8.66 -1.00 10.30
C ASP A 158 10.00 -1.70 10.00
N GLY A 159 10.95 -1.00 9.39
CA GLY A 159 12.31 -1.54 9.19
C GLY A 159 12.39 -2.80 8.31
N ASN A 160 11.38 -3.05 7.47
CA ASN A 160 11.32 -4.21 6.57
C ASN A 160 12.12 -3.94 5.28
N ASN A 161 12.47 -4.96 4.51
CA ASN A 161 13.04 -4.71 3.19
C ASN A 161 12.03 -4.02 2.24
N ILE A 162 10.82 -4.57 2.18
CA ILE A 162 9.62 -3.95 1.61
C ILE A 162 8.55 -3.95 2.71
N GLY A 163 7.77 -2.88 2.88
CA GLY A 163 6.66 -2.89 3.85
C GLY A 163 5.60 -3.93 3.45
N LEU A 164 4.98 -3.75 2.28
CA LEU A 164 4.00 -4.67 1.70
C LEU A 164 4.31 -4.93 0.22
N GLN A 165 4.38 -6.20 -0.16
CA GLN A 165 4.50 -6.66 -1.53
C GLN A 165 3.22 -7.38 -1.95
N ALA A 166 2.63 -6.99 -3.08
CA ALA A 166 1.46 -7.66 -3.62
C ALA A 166 1.55 -7.86 -5.13
N THR A 167 1.16 -9.04 -5.61
CA THR A 167 1.10 -9.40 -7.04
C THR A 167 -0.23 -10.08 -7.33
N ASP A 168 -0.89 -9.72 -8.44
CA ASP A 168 -2.16 -10.32 -8.90
C ASP A 168 -3.22 -10.40 -7.78
N THR A 169 -3.29 -9.36 -6.93
CA THR A 169 -4.15 -9.34 -5.75
C THR A 169 -5.38 -8.47 -6.00
N TYR A 170 -6.57 -9.00 -5.68
CA TYR A 170 -7.82 -8.31 -5.98
C TYR A 170 -7.95 -6.94 -5.28
N ARG A 171 -7.64 -6.88 -3.98
CA ARG A 171 -7.72 -5.62 -3.23
C ARG A 171 -6.73 -5.55 -2.08
N VAL A 172 -6.01 -4.43 -1.99
CA VAL A 172 -5.16 -4.08 -0.85
C VAL A 172 -5.73 -2.83 -0.16
N VAL A 173 -5.85 -2.88 1.16
CA VAL A 173 -6.29 -1.75 1.99
C VAL A 173 -5.28 -1.47 3.10
N LEU A 174 -4.81 -0.23 3.18
CA LEU A 174 -3.99 0.29 4.28
C LEU A 174 -4.74 1.44 4.96
N GLN A 175 -5.34 1.17 6.11
CA GLN A 175 -6.13 2.15 6.84
C GLN A 175 -5.52 2.50 8.19
N SER A 176 -5.17 3.77 8.40
CA SER A 176 -4.55 4.22 9.65
C SER A 176 -3.30 3.41 10.03
N SER A 177 -2.61 2.89 9.02
CA SER A 177 -1.43 2.04 9.15
C SER A 177 -0.18 2.88 8.93
N ARG A 178 0.96 2.39 9.43
CA ARG A 178 2.25 3.05 9.27
C ARG A 178 3.19 2.13 8.50
N VAL A 179 3.80 2.67 7.46
CA VAL A 179 4.83 1.99 6.67
C VAL A 179 6.10 2.81 6.75
N THR A 180 7.00 2.38 7.62
CA THR A 180 8.15 3.16 8.05
C THR A 180 9.46 2.43 7.81
N ASP A 181 10.49 3.21 7.47
CA ASP A 181 11.88 2.78 7.43
C ASP A 181 12.13 1.52 6.58
N SER A 182 11.32 1.29 5.53
CA SER A 182 11.55 0.16 4.63
C SER A 182 12.84 0.38 3.83
N THR A 183 13.72 -0.62 3.70
CA THR A 183 15.03 -0.40 3.05
C THR A 183 14.92 -0.16 1.55
N THR A 184 13.82 -0.61 0.93
CA THR A 184 13.48 -0.32 -0.48
C THR A 184 12.14 0.41 -0.54
N PHE A 185 11.06 -0.26 -0.96
CA PHE A 185 9.75 0.35 -1.16
C PHE A 185 8.90 0.28 0.12
N GLY A 186 8.05 1.28 0.35
CA GLY A 186 6.99 1.16 1.34
C GLY A 186 6.01 0.06 0.91
N THR A 187 5.46 0.18 -0.29
CA THR A 187 4.71 -0.89 -0.95
C THR A 187 5.17 -1.10 -2.40
N ASP A 188 5.25 -2.36 -2.81
CA ASP A 188 5.50 -2.76 -4.20
C ASP A 188 4.36 -3.63 -4.72
N LEU A 189 3.60 -3.08 -5.66
CA LEU A 189 2.37 -3.65 -6.17
C LEU A 189 2.54 -3.98 -7.66
N VAL A 190 2.11 -5.17 -8.06
CA VAL A 190 2.04 -5.60 -9.46
C VAL A 190 0.64 -6.13 -9.72
N ASP A 191 -0.07 -5.55 -10.68
CA ASP A 191 -1.42 -5.99 -11.06
C ASP A 191 -2.39 -6.13 -9.87
N VAL A 192 -2.29 -5.19 -8.92
CA VAL A 192 -3.28 -5.03 -7.86
C VAL A 192 -4.45 -4.21 -8.42
N GLU A 193 -5.62 -4.84 -8.54
CA GLU A 193 -6.82 -4.25 -9.16
C GLU A 193 -7.31 -3.03 -8.36
N ASN A 194 -7.41 -3.17 -7.04
CA ASN A 194 -7.94 -2.14 -6.15
C ASN A 194 -6.96 -1.80 -5.03
N LEU A 195 -6.55 -0.53 -4.91
CA LEU A 195 -5.76 -0.03 -3.78
C LEU A 195 -6.52 1.06 -3.02
N GLU A 196 -6.63 0.90 -1.70
CA GLU A 196 -7.14 1.94 -0.80
C GLU A 196 -6.11 2.27 0.28
N ILE A 197 -5.70 3.54 0.36
CA ILE A 197 -4.81 4.07 1.39
C ILE A 197 -5.52 5.22 2.11
N VAL A 198 -5.88 5.03 3.37
CA VAL A 198 -6.70 6.00 4.12
C VAL A 198 -6.11 6.30 5.49
N GLY A 199 -5.80 7.56 5.77
CA GLY A 199 -5.32 7.93 7.12
C GLY A 199 -3.94 7.38 7.46
N SER A 200 -3.18 6.92 6.47
CA SER A 200 -1.94 6.15 6.68
C SER A 200 -0.71 7.04 6.58
N ILE A 201 0.40 6.58 7.18
CA ILE A 201 1.67 7.32 7.21
C ILE A 201 2.75 6.49 6.51
N PHE A 202 3.45 7.12 5.58
CA PHE A 202 4.62 6.57 4.90
C PHE A 202 5.81 7.48 5.16
N THR A 203 6.86 6.99 5.82
CA THR A 203 8.06 7.79 6.10
C THR A 203 9.33 6.95 6.12
N GLY A 204 10.45 7.53 5.70
CA GLY A 204 11.77 6.88 5.83
C GLY A 204 12.00 5.68 4.89
N ASN A 205 11.10 5.43 3.94
CA ASN A 205 11.28 4.36 2.95
C ASN A 205 12.42 4.70 1.97
N GLY A 206 13.24 3.70 1.63
CA GLY A 206 14.47 3.86 0.84
C GLY A 206 14.27 4.23 -0.63
N ASP A 207 13.05 4.06 -1.15
CA ASP A 207 12.61 4.43 -2.50
C ASP A 207 11.13 4.86 -2.44
N SER A 208 10.36 4.65 -3.51
CA SER A 208 8.94 5.01 -3.55
C SER A 208 8.14 4.37 -2.41
N SER A 209 7.28 5.19 -1.78
CA SER A 209 6.43 4.78 -0.66
C SER A 209 5.30 3.90 -1.16
N VAL A 210 4.76 4.22 -2.33
CA VAL A 210 3.85 3.36 -3.08
C VAL A 210 4.36 3.25 -4.51
N ARG A 211 4.76 2.05 -4.91
CA ARG A 211 5.02 1.70 -6.31
C ARG A 211 3.97 0.72 -6.80
N ALA A 212 3.32 1.03 -7.91
CA ALA A 212 2.40 0.13 -8.60
C ALA A 212 2.77 0.00 -10.07
N ARG A 213 2.93 -1.24 -10.53
CA ARG A 213 3.25 -1.60 -11.90
C ARG A 213 2.13 -2.42 -12.49
N PHE A 214 1.73 -2.06 -13.70
CA PHE A 214 0.60 -2.70 -14.38
C PHE A 214 1.13 -3.45 -15.60
N GLN A 215 1.00 -4.76 -15.61
CA GLN A 215 1.53 -5.68 -16.62
C GLN A 215 0.41 -6.40 -17.38
N THR A 216 -0.83 -6.38 -16.88
CA THR A 216 -2.00 -6.96 -17.55
C THR A 216 -3.05 -5.92 -17.91
N VAL A 217 -3.77 -6.15 -19.01
CA VAL A 217 -4.86 -5.28 -19.45
C VAL A 217 -6.07 -5.48 -18.55
N ASP A 218 -6.40 -4.47 -17.75
CA ASP A 218 -7.53 -4.50 -16.83
C ASP A 218 -8.05 -3.08 -16.49
N ASP A 219 -9.04 -3.01 -15.61
CA ASP A 219 -9.53 -1.81 -14.96
C ASP A 219 -8.98 -1.73 -13.53
N TYR A 220 -8.28 -0.63 -13.20
CA TYR A 220 -7.63 -0.42 -11.91
C TYR A 220 -8.23 0.77 -11.17
N GLU A 221 -8.42 0.64 -9.85
CA GLU A 221 -8.97 1.69 -8.98
C GLU A 221 -8.04 1.97 -7.79
N TYR A 222 -7.54 3.20 -7.69
CA TYR A 222 -6.58 3.62 -6.68
C TYR A 222 -7.13 4.84 -5.94
N ASP A 223 -7.39 4.69 -4.64
CA ASP A 223 -7.98 5.71 -3.77
C ASP A 223 -7.06 6.01 -2.58
N ILE A 224 -6.50 7.22 -2.55
CA ILE A 224 -5.54 7.68 -1.55
C ILE A 224 -6.10 8.91 -0.84
N ARG A 225 -6.40 8.78 0.45
CA ARG A 225 -7.06 9.86 1.21
C ARG A 225 -6.44 10.11 2.56
N SER A 226 -6.39 11.38 2.95
CA SER A 226 -6.04 11.78 4.32
C SER A 226 -4.74 11.17 4.84
N SER A 227 -3.78 10.95 3.94
CA SER A 227 -2.54 10.21 4.25
C SER A 227 -1.34 11.15 4.17
N LEU A 228 -0.29 10.81 4.92
CA LEU A 228 0.96 11.56 4.97
C LEU A 228 2.07 10.75 4.32
N PHE A 229 2.76 11.34 3.36
CA PHE A 229 3.93 10.78 2.72
C PHE A 229 5.13 11.70 2.96
N THR A 230 6.21 11.16 3.53
CA THR A 230 7.46 11.89 3.75
C THR A 230 8.62 11.10 3.18
N GLN A 231 9.29 11.65 2.18
CA GLN A 231 10.32 10.93 1.42
C GLN A 231 11.55 11.74 1.08
N ALA A 232 12.68 11.07 1.22
CA ALA A 232 13.99 11.58 0.82
C ALA A 232 14.45 11.05 -0.54
N THR A 233 13.87 9.96 -1.05
CA THR A 233 14.22 9.28 -2.30
C THR A 233 12.95 8.71 -2.97
N GLY A 234 12.99 8.52 -4.30
CA GLY A 234 11.85 8.01 -5.06
C GLY A 234 10.65 8.96 -5.14
N HIS A 235 9.51 8.46 -5.63
CA HIS A 235 8.23 9.20 -5.67
C HIS A 235 7.31 8.76 -4.53
N ALA A 236 6.36 9.58 -4.08
CA ALA A 236 5.46 9.16 -3.00
C ALA A 236 4.49 8.10 -3.47
N VAL A 237 3.90 8.38 -4.61
CA VAL A 237 3.05 7.46 -5.34
C VAL A 237 3.57 7.39 -6.76
N ASP A 238 3.95 6.20 -7.20
CA ASP A 238 4.47 5.90 -8.52
C ASP A 238 3.60 4.84 -9.21
N LEU A 239 2.83 5.26 -10.22
CA LEU A 239 1.91 4.39 -10.96
C LEU A 239 2.37 4.28 -12.42
N VAL A 240 2.79 3.09 -12.85
CA VAL A 240 3.43 2.90 -14.16
C VAL A 240 2.81 1.75 -14.93
N THR A 241 2.24 2.05 -16.10
CA THR A 241 1.85 1.02 -17.07
C THR A 241 3.09 0.43 -17.74
N GLU A 242 3.23 -0.89 -17.72
CA GLU A 242 4.22 -1.62 -18.52
C GLU A 242 3.61 -2.10 -19.85
N ALA A 243 4.45 -2.66 -20.73
CA ALA A 243 4.06 -2.98 -22.10
C ALA A 243 2.84 -3.92 -22.19
N GLY A 244 2.67 -4.83 -21.23
CA GLY A 244 1.56 -5.79 -21.23
C GLY A 244 0.20 -5.20 -20.83
N ALA A 245 0.17 -4.07 -20.12
CA ALA A 245 -1.06 -3.38 -19.69
C ALA A 245 -1.47 -2.21 -20.60
N ALA A 246 -0.86 -2.08 -21.78
CA ALA A 246 -1.23 -1.03 -22.72
C ALA A 246 -2.71 -1.17 -23.14
N GLY A 247 -3.52 -0.16 -22.82
CA GLY A 247 -4.96 -0.14 -23.11
C GLY A 247 -5.88 -0.29 -21.89
N SER A 248 -5.32 -0.57 -20.71
CA SER A 248 -6.00 -0.60 -19.41
C SER A 248 -6.72 0.72 -19.09
N ASN A 249 -7.62 0.71 -18.12
CA ASN A 249 -8.16 1.95 -17.55
C ASN A 249 -7.69 2.11 -16.09
N LEU A 250 -7.37 3.35 -15.70
CA LEU A 250 -7.05 3.71 -14.32
C LEU A 250 -8.03 4.78 -13.84
N GLU A 251 -8.71 4.51 -12.73
CA GLU A 251 -9.35 5.50 -11.89
C GLU A 251 -8.44 5.81 -10.70
N LEU A 252 -8.03 7.08 -10.59
CA LEU A 252 -7.16 7.56 -9.51
C LEU A 252 -7.84 8.70 -8.75
N VAL A 253 -8.01 8.51 -7.45
CA VAL A 253 -8.50 9.54 -6.52
C VAL A 253 -7.42 9.81 -5.48
N VAL A 254 -6.99 11.07 -5.37
CA VAL A 254 -6.06 11.52 -4.32
C VAL A 254 -6.65 12.73 -3.61
N THR A 255 -7.00 12.61 -2.34
CA THR A 255 -7.64 13.71 -1.61
C THR A 255 -7.17 13.93 -0.19
N ARG A 256 -7.01 15.20 0.21
CA ARG A 256 -6.65 15.58 1.59
C ARG A 256 -5.36 14.93 2.09
N SER A 257 -4.45 14.56 1.20
CA SER A 257 -3.17 13.97 1.56
C SER A 257 -2.06 15.01 1.51
N GLU A 258 -1.00 14.76 2.27
CA GLU A 258 0.18 15.60 2.38
C GLU A 258 1.38 14.84 1.82
N PHE A 259 2.13 15.49 0.92
CA PHE A 259 3.27 14.91 0.21
C PHE A 259 4.50 15.77 0.45
N ASN A 260 5.39 15.32 1.34
CA ASN A 260 6.67 15.96 1.65
C ASN A 260 7.80 15.26 0.89
N THR A 261 8.30 15.89 -0.17
CA THR A 261 9.35 15.33 -1.04
C THR A 261 10.66 16.12 -0.90
N ALA A 262 11.75 15.44 -0.59
CA ALA A 262 13.07 16.03 -0.43
C ALA A 262 14.12 15.47 -1.40
N GLY A 263 13.81 14.40 -2.13
CA GLY A 263 14.72 13.82 -3.13
C GLY A 263 14.69 14.59 -4.45
N THR A 264 15.85 14.92 -5.01
CA THR A 264 15.96 15.55 -6.34
C THR A 264 15.25 14.71 -7.41
N GLY A 265 14.35 15.32 -8.18
CA GLY A 265 13.59 14.63 -9.23
C GLY A 265 12.45 13.75 -8.72
N ALA A 266 12.18 13.76 -7.42
CA ALA A 266 11.03 13.07 -6.83
C ALA A 266 9.73 13.73 -7.26
N SER A 267 8.64 12.95 -7.18
CA SER A 267 7.28 13.47 -7.35
C SER A 267 6.42 13.12 -6.16
N GLY A 268 5.48 14.00 -5.80
CA GLY A 268 4.42 13.64 -4.86
C GLY A 268 3.54 12.54 -5.46
N VAL A 269 2.97 12.80 -6.64
CA VAL A 269 2.25 11.79 -7.41
C VAL A 269 2.83 11.72 -8.82
N ASN A 270 3.29 10.54 -9.22
CA ASN A 270 3.75 10.22 -10.56
C ASN A 270 2.80 9.19 -11.21
N VAL A 271 2.31 9.51 -12.40
CA VAL A 271 1.44 8.63 -13.18
C VAL A 271 1.96 8.55 -14.62
N ALA A 272 2.59 7.43 -14.97
CA ALA A 272 3.00 7.12 -16.34
C ALA A 272 2.04 6.08 -16.92
N TRP A 273 1.00 6.55 -17.63
CA TRP A 273 -0.13 5.70 -18.03
C TRP A 273 -0.25 5.52 -19.54
N ASN A 274 -0.41 4.27 -19.98
CA ASN A 274 -0.70 3.95 -21.38
C ASN A 274 -2.08 3.30 -21.54
N GLY A 275 -3.13 4.09 -21.33
CA GLY A 275 -4.50 3.61 -21.38
C GLY A 275 -5.53 4.72 -21.20
N GLY A 276 -6.75 4.36 -20.80
CA GLY A 276 -7.76 5.32 -20.35
C GLY A 276 -7.44 5.82 -18.94
N LEU A 277 -7.54 7.11 -18.70
CA LEU A 277 -7.23 7.70 -17.39
C LEU A 277 -8.40 8.55 -16.91
N SER A 278 -8.85 8.33 -15.67
CA SER A 278 -9.74 9.21 -14.92
C SER A 278 -9.06 9.58 -13.61
N THR A 279 -8.70 10.84 -13.43
CA THR A 279 -7.94 11.27 -12.25
C THR A 279 -8.61 12.45 -11.57
N THR A 280 -8.76 12.36 -10.25
CA THR A 280 -9.22 13.44 -9.37
C THR A 280 -8.20 13.66 -8.25
N ILE A 281 -7.47 14.76 -8.29
CA ILE A 281 -6.50 15.15 -7.25
C ILE A 281 -7.00 16.42 -6.59
N THR A 282 -7.52 16.35 -5.36
CA THR A 282 -8.14 17.52 -4.72
C THR A 282 -7.79 17.73 -3.25
N ARG A 283 -7.62 19.00 -2.86
CA ARG A 283 -7.34 19.40 -1.47
C ARG A 283 -6.10 18.73 -0.87
N ASN A 284 -5.08 18.47 -1.68
CA ASN A 284 -3.81 17.93 -1.21
C ASN A 284 -2.80 19.07 -0.99
N GLU A 285 -1.77 18.76 -0.21
CA GLU A 285 -0.62 19.61 0.02
C GLU A 285 0.63 18.91 -0.52
N PHE A 286 1.39 19.62 -1.35
CA PHE A 286 2.62 19.13 -1.97
C PHE A 286 3.77 20.05 -1.58
N ASN A 287 4.67 19.54 -0.75
CA ASN A 287 5.82 20.27 -0.24
C ASN A 287 7.09 19.70 -0.87
N GLY A 288 7.91 20.56 -1.48
CA GLY A 288 9.18 20.16 -2.09
C GLY A 288 10.37 20.97 -1.59
N THR A 289 11.44 20.28 -1.23
CA THR A 289 12.67 20.89 -0.68
C THR A 289 13.96 20.45 -1.39
N GLY A 290 13.88 19.45 -2.28
CA GLY A 290 15.04 18.77 -2.88
C GLY A 290 15.64 19.42 -4.13
N GLY A 291 14.93 20.37 -4.74
CA GLY A 291 15.26 20.99 -6.02
C GLY A 291 15.00 20.06 -7.23
N SER A 292 14.26 20.56 -8.22
CA SER A 292 13.74 19.81 -9.37
C SER A 292 12.67 18.75 -9.04
N ASN A 293 11.97 18.91 -7.92
CA ASN A 293 10.86 18.03 -7.55
C ASN A 293 9.62 18.36 -8.37
N THR A 294 8.70 17.41 -8.53
CA THR A 294 7.39 17.66 -9.14
C THR A 294 6.25 17.38 -8.17
N GLY A 295 5.32 18.31 -7.96
CA GLY A 295 4.15 18.01 -7.11
C GLY A 295 3.33 16.85 -7.69
N VAL A 296 2.84 17.05 -8.91
CA VAL A 296 2.11 16.03 -9.68
C VAL A 296 2.65 15.94 -11.11
N ALA A 297 3.07 14.74 -11.51
CA ALA A 297 3.47 14.40 -12.86
C ALA A 297 2.49 13.38 -13.47
N ILE A 298 1.91 13.69 -14.63
CA ILE A 298 1.03 12.78 -15.37
C ILE A 298 1.46 12.72 -16.82
N ASP A 299 1.91 11.55 -17.26
CA ASP A 299 2.26 11.24 -18.64
C ASP A 299 1.28 10.21 -19.21
N VAL A 300 0.39 10.62 -20.11
CA VAL A 300 -0.54 9.72 -20.79
C VAL A 300 -0.08 9.43 -22.22
N LEU A 301 0.42 8.23 -22.43
CA LEU A 301 1.01 7.77 -23.70
C LEU A 301 -0.03 7.25 -24.70
N SER A 302 -1.27 6.99 -24.26
CA SER A 302 -2.31 6.47 -25.15
C SER A 302 -2.76 7.49 -26.18
N THR A 303 -2.76 7.09 -27.45
CA THR A 303 -3.30 7.90 -28.56
C THR A 303 -4.75 7.55 -28.91
N THR A 304 -5.29 6.46 -28.35
CA THR A 304 -6.60 5.89 -28.71
C THR A 304 -7.61 5.96 -27.57
N LYS A 305 -7.15 6.04 -26.32
CA LYS A 305 -8.00 6.22 -25.14
C LYS A 305 -8.04 7.69 -24.73
N THR A 306 -9.06 8.05 -23.95
CA THR A 306 -9.20 9.43 -23.44
C THR A 306 -8.63 9.53 -22.03
N ALA A 307 -7.97 10.66 -21.74
CA ALA A 307 -7.62 11.06 -20.38
C ALA A 307 -8.57 12.16 -19.87
N SER A 308 -9.08 12.00 -18.66
CA SER A 308 -9.82 13.00 -17.91
C SER A 308 -9.06 13.32 -16.62
N ILE A 309 -8.50 14.52 -16.54
CA ILE A 309 -7.62 14.94 -15.44
C ILE A 309 -8.26 16.15 -14.75
N GLY A 310 -8.73 15.95 -13.52
CA GLY A 310 -9.25 17.00 -12.65
C GLY A 310 -8.34 17.24 -11.46
N MET A 311 -7.90 18.48 -11.28
CA MET A 311 -7.15 18.89 -10.08
C MET A 311 -7.72 20.16 -9.49
N ALA A 312 -8.11 20.12 -8.22
CA ALA A 312 -8.74 21.28 -7.59
C ALA A 312 -8.36 21.52 -6.13
N ALA A 313 -8.20 22.80 -5.79
CA ALA A 313 -7.93 23.25 -4.43
C ALA A 313 -6.70 22.60 -3.79
N ASN A 314 -5.70 22.22 -4.58
CA ASN A 314 -4.42 21.75 -4.06
C ASN A 314 -3.50 22.92 -3.76
N VAL A 315 -2.62 22.75 -2.77
CA VAL A 315 -1.56 23.68 -2.43
C VAL A 315 -0.23 23.02 -2.76
N PHE A 316 0.64 23.77 -3.43
CA PHE A 316 1.98 23.38 -3.78
C PHE A 316 2.94 24.41 -3.19
N GLU A 317 3.74 24.00 -2.21
CA GLU A 317 4.75 24.84 -1.57
C GLU A 317 6.14 24.30 -1.89
N PHE A 318 6.88 25.06 -2.68
CA PHE A 318 8.22 24.68 -3.09
C PHE A 318 9.22 25.68 -2.54
N THR A 319 10.20 25.13 -1.81
CA THR A 319 11.37 25.89 -1.35
C THR A 319 12.66 25.39 -2.01
N GLY A 320 12.56 24.39 -2.90
CA GLY A 320 13.66 23.86 -3.69
C GLY A 320 13.77 24.54 -5.06
N GLY A 321 14.99 24.60 -5.63
CA GLY A 321 15.35 25.29 -6.88
C GLY A 321 14.33 25.26 -8.04
N ALA A 322 14.52 24.37 -9.03
CA ALA A 322 13.71 24.34 -10.27
C ALA A 322 12.49 23.40 -10.17
N ASP A 323 11.76 23.45 -9.06
CA ASP A 323 10.61 22.57 -8.80
C ASP A 323 9.44 22.85 -9.76
N THR A 324 8.62 21.84 -10.06
CA THR A 324 7.43 21.95 -10.90
C THR A 324 6.18 21.59 -10.12
N ALA A 325 5.14 22.42 -10.12
CA ALA A 325 3.91 22.07 -9.39
C ALA A 325 3.14 20.96 -10.09
N ILE A 326 2.80 21.20 -11.37
CA ILE A 326 2.02 20.26 -12.18
C ILE A 326 2.70 20.10 -13.53
N SER A 327 3.02 18.87 -13.92
CA SER A 327 3.46 18.52 -15.27
C SER A 327 2.49 17.53 -15.88
N ILE A 328 1.93 17.86 -17.05
CA ILE A 328 1.00 16.99 -17.78
C ILE A 328 1.44 16.83 -19.24
N THR A 329 1.72 15.58 -19.62
CA THR A 329 1.97 15.17 -21.00
C THR A 329 0.83 14.30 -21.51
N THR A 330 0.31 14.56 -22.71
CA THR A 330 -0.72 13.69 -23.31
C THR A 330 -0.48 13.46 -24.79
N ALA A 331 -0.49 12.19 -25.23
CA ALA A 331 -0.32 11.81 -26.63
C ALA A 331 -1.64 11.75 -27.42
N GLY A 332 -2.78 11.60 -26.72
CA GLY A 332 -4.12 11.45 -27.29
C GLY A 332 -5.11 12.49 -26.80
N LYS A 333 -6.40 12.20 -27.00
CA LYS A 333 -7.49 13.07 -26.56
C LYS A 333 -7.49 13.21 -25.03
N SER A 334 -7.51 14.45 -24.54
CA SER A 334 -7.53 14.72 -23.10
C SER A 334 -8.45 15.89 -22.73
N SER A 335 -9.03 15.80 -21.53
CA SER A 335 -9.80 16.86 -20.88
C SER A 335 -9.14 17.17 -19.54
N ILE A 336 -8.57 18.37 -19.41
CA ILE A 336 -7.81 18.80 -18.24
C ILE A 336 -8.52 19.99 -17.59
N LEU A 337 -8.87 19.85 -16.32
CA LEU A 337 -9.45 20.92 -15.50
C LEU A 337 -8.56 21.15 -14.28
N LEU A 338 -7.93 22.33 -14.22
CA LEU A 338 -7.19 22.78 -13.05
C LEU A 338 -7.94 23.96 -12.42
N GLU A 339 -8.47 23.79 -11.21
CA GLU A 339 -9.32 24.79 -10.55
C GLU A 339 -8.84 25.15 -9.14
N SER A 340 -8.66 26.44 -8.86
CA SER A 340 -8.38 26.96 -7.52
C SER A 340 -7.15 26.34 -6.85
N ASN A 341 -6.15 25.91 -7.62
CA ASN A 341 -4.88 25.45 -7.08
C ASN A 341 -4.00 26.65 -6.72
N ALA A 342 -3.24 26.54 -5.64
CA ALA A 342 -2.26 27.53 -5.21
C ALA A 342 -0.85 26.97 -5.36
N VAL A 343 0.01 27.67 -6.08
CA VAL A 343 1.43 27.36 -6.19
C VAL A 343 2.19 28.51 -5.54
N LEU A 344 3.02 28.17 -4.57
CA LEU A 344 3.89 29.07 -3.85
C LEU A 344 5.33 28.61 -4.05
N PHE A 345 6.12 29.47 -4.69
CA PHE A 345 7.58 29.39 -4.66
C PHE A 345 8.04 30.34 -3.56
N ASP A 346 8.47 29.78 -2.43
CA ASP A 346 8.93 30.54 -1.28
C ASP A 346 10.44 30.34 -1.09
N ASP A 347 11.17 31.45 -1.06
CA ASP A 347 12.59 31.49 -0.74
C ASP A 347 12.80 32.26 0.57
N PRO A 348 12.69 31.61 1.73
CA PRO A 348 12.98 32.26 3.01
C PRO A 348 14.47 32.63 3.18
N GLY A 349 15.36 32.31 2.22
CA GLY A 349 16.82 32.45 2.34
C GLY A 349 17.50 33.42 1.36
N GLY A 350 16.83 33.96 0.34
CA GLY A 350 17.44 34.78 -0.70
C GLY A 350 18.32 34.00 -1.70
N ILE A 351 18.16 32.67 -1.80
CA ILE A 351 18.90 31.78 -2.72
C ILE A 351 18.02 31.30 -3.90
N GLY A 352 16.76 31.74 -3.94
CA GLY A 352 15.76 31.53 -4.97
C GLY A 352 15.33 30.08 -5.17
N ALA A 353 14.02 29.84 -5.30
CA ALA A 353 13.52 28.77 -6.15
C ALA A 353 13.71 29.20 -7.62
N ALA A 354 14.95 29.54 -8.00
CA ALA A 354 15.25 30.18 -9.27
C ALA A 354 14.88 29.23 -10.42
N GLY A 355 13.77 29.53 -11.09
CA GLY A 355 13.29 28.76 -12.24
C GLY A 355 12.24 27.69 -11.93
N GLY A 356 11.52 27.80 -10.80
CA GLY A 356 10.33 27.00 -10.56
C GLY A 356 9.28 27.12 -11.68
N THR A 357 8.56 26.04 -11.96
CA THR A 357 7.52 25.99 -12.98
C THR A 357 6.17 25.69 -12.34
N GLY A 358 5.21 26.62 -12.43
CA GLY A 358 3.86 26.37 -11.94
C GLY A 358 3.20 25.21 -12.68
N PHE A 359 2.84 25.43 -13.94
CA PHE A 359 2.18 24.42 -14.77
C PHE A 359 2.98 24.18 -16.07
N ASN A 360 3.35 22.93 -16.32
CA ASN A 360 4.01 22.46 -17.52
C ASN A 360 3.06 21.56 -18.33
N PHE A 361 2.96 21.81 -19.64
CA PHE A 361 2.04 21.13 -20.53
C PHE A 361 2.72 20.74 -21.84
N ASP A 362 2.71 19.44 -22.16
CA ASP A 362 3.05 18.91 -23.49
C ASP A 362 1.87 18.07 -24.01
N LEU A 363 1.02 18.67 -24.83
CA LEU A 363 -0.32 18.15 -25.10
C LEU A 363 -0.56 17.89 -26.58
N ALA A 364 -1.24 16.79 -26.86
CA ALA A 364 -1.75 16.48 -28.19
C ALA A 364 -2.70 17.56 -28.71
N SER A 365 -2.83 17.66 -30.03
CA SER A 365 -3.72 18.64 -30.69
C SER A 365 -5.21 18.50 -30.36
N GLN A 366 -5.62 17.36 -29.79
CA GLN A 366 -6.98 17.07 -29.35
C GLN A 366 -7.20 17.29 -27.85
N ALA A 367 -6.21 17.81 -27.13
CA ALA A 367 -6.32 18.17 -25.73
C ALA A 367 -7.18 19.41 -25.52
N SER A 368 -7.90 19.45 -24.42
CA SER A 368 -8.63 20.63 -23.93
C SER A 368 -8.21 20.92 -22.50
N VAL A 369 -7.88 22.19 -22.23
CA VAL A 369 -7.40 22.65 -20.92
C VAL A 369 -8.28 23.79 -20.43
N SER A 370 -8.77 23.68 -19.20
CA SER A 370 -9.47 24.74 -18.48
C SER A 370 -8.71 25.08 -17.20
N LEU A 371 -8.26 26.34 -17.11
CA LEU A 371 -7.59 26.88 -15.92
C LEU A 371 -8.51 27.91 -15.26
N LEU A 372 -9.00 27.61 -14.06
CA LEU A 372 -9.98 28.44 -13.36
C LEU A 372 -9.45 28.83 -11.98
N ASN A 373 -9.35 30.13 -11.69
CA ASN A 373 -9.01 30.66 -10.37
C ASN A 373 -7.71 30.12 -9.72
N ASN A 374 -6.75 29.64 -10.51
CA ASN A 374 -5.46 29.22 -9.98
C ASN A 374 -4.60 30.43 -9.59
N LEU A 375 -3.79 30.28 -8.55
CA LEU A 375 -2.88 31.28 -8.02
C LEU A 375 -1.44 30.76 -8.11
N ILE A 376 -0.54 31.54 -8.68
CA ILE A 376 0.89 31.28 -8.68
C ILE A 376 1.56 32.49 -8.05
N ILE A 377 2.28 32.27 -6.95
CA ILE A 377 3.05 33.28 -6.24
C ILE A 377 4.52 32.87 -6.32
N ASP A 378 5.33 33.84 -6.76
CA ASP A 378 6.78 33.78 -6.70
C ASP A 378 7.23 34.89 -5.76
N ASN A 379 7.81 34.50 -4.61
CA ASN A 379 8.26 35.41 -3.58
C ASN A 379 9.76 35.75 -3.67
N ASP A 380 10.44 35.44 -4.78
CA ASP A 380 11.82 35.84 -5.01
C ASP A 380 11.93 37.39 -5.10
N SER A 381 12.54 38.03 -4.08
CA SER A 381 12.78 39.48 -4.03
C SER A 381 14.18 39.89 -4.49
#